data_AF-B8XRA9-F1
#
_entry.id   AF-B8XRA9-F1
#
_cell.length_a   1.000
_cell.length_b   1.000
_cell.length_c   1.000
_cell.angle_alpha   90.00
_cell.angle_beta   90.00
_cell.angle_gamma   90.00
#
_symmetry.space_group_name_H-M   'P 1'
#
loop_
_entity.id
_entity.type
_entity.pdbx_description
1 polymer ?
#
loop_
_entity_poly.entity_id
_entity_poly.type
_entity_poly.pdbx_seq_one_letter_code
_entity_poly.pdbx_strand_id
1 'polypeptide(L)' 'HYDQFTVHPGILGKGGQIDTWTITPGKNEGELNLQHDTDLKKVLKTALNLDDLDLIPTGNGDPIIAGREQWNDGSNT' A
#
# COMPACT_ATOMS: atom_id res chain seq x y z
N HIS A 1 5.65 -4.27 -17.60
CA HIS A 1 4.82 -3.67 -16.54
C HIS A 1 5.78 -3.12 -15.51
N TYR A 2 5.81 -1.79 -15.29
CA TYR A 2 6.77 -1.14 -14.38
C TYR A 2 6.10 -0.69 -13.07
N ASP A 3 4.78 -0.51 -13.08
CA ASP A 3 4.00 -0.03 -11.94
C ASP A 3 3.64 -1.17 -10.99
N GLN A 4 4.66 -1.71 -10.31
CA GLN A 4 4.53 -2.88 -9.47
C GLN A 4 5.10 -2.59 -8.07
N PHE A 5 4.35 -2.99 -7.05
CA PHE A 5 4.74 -2.82 -5.65
C PHE A 5 4.66 -4.17 -4.94
N THR A 6 5.68 -4.51 -4.17
CA THR A 6 5.62 -5.66 -3.26
C THR A 6 4.90 -5.27 -1.97
N VAL A 7 3.97 -6.09 -1.51
CA VAL A 7 3.21 -5.85 -0.28
C VAL A 7 3.28 -7.07 0.64
N HIS A 8 3.43 -6.85 1.94
CA HIS A 8 3.37 -7.96 2.89
C HIS A 8 1.93 -8.47 3.02
N PRO A 9 1.64 -9.77 2.87
CA PRO A 9 0.26 -10.28 2.91
C PRO A 9 -0.44 -9.99 4.24
N GLY A 10 0.30 -9.83 5.35
CA GLY A 10 -0.26 -9.49 6.65
C GLY A 10 -0.88 -8.08 6.76
N ILE A 11 -0.57 -7.15 5.85
CA ILE A 11 -1.20 -5.82 5.83
C ILE A 11 -2.47 -5.78 4.98
N LEU A 12 -2.62 -6.75 4.07
CA LEU A 12 -3.84 -6.93 3.30
C LEU A 12 -4.84 -7.65 4.21
N GLY A 13 -5.76 -6.91 4.81
CA GLY A 13 -6.87 -7.48 5.59
C GLY A 13 -7.77 -8.38 4.74
N LYS A 14 -8.90 -8.84 5.31
CA LYS A 14 -9.86 -9.65 4.55
C LYS A 14 -10.31 -8.92 3.28
N GLY A 15 -10.01 -9.49 2.11
CA GLY A 15 -10.36 -8.89 0.82
C GLY A 15 -9.44 -7.77 0.34
N GLY A 16 -8.21 -7.66 0.86
CA GLY A 16 -7.23 -6.65 0.42
C GLY A 16 -7.48 -5.25 1.00
N GLN A 17 -8.35 -5.15 2.01
CA GLN A 17 -8.68 -3.90 2.67
C GLN A 17 -7.65 -3.55 3.74
N ILE A 18 -7.17 -2.31 3.73
CA ILE A 18 -6.19 -1.77 4.68
C ILE A 18 -6.52 -0.31 4.97
N ASP A 19 -6.61 0.05 6.24
CA ASP A 19 -6.81 1.43 6.66
C ASP A 19 -5.67 2.31 6.13
N THR A 20 -6.02 3.19 5.19
CA THR A 20 -5.08 4.07 4.50
C THR A 20 -5.50 5.51 4.75
N TRP A 21 -4.55 6.32 5.22
CA TRP A 21 -4.77 7.74 5.47
C TRP A 21 -3.89 8.58 4.56
N THR A 22 -4.51 9.37 3.70
CA THR A 22 -3.81 10.37 2.87
C THR A 22 -3.88 11.72 3.58
N ILE A 23 -2.71 12.32 3.82
CA ILE A 23 -2.59 13.63 4.47
C ILE A 23 -2.08 14.62 3.42
N THR A 24 -2.79 15.74 3.26
CA THR A 24 -2.41 16.83 2.36
C THR A 24 -2.53 18.18 3.08
N PRO A 25 -1.81 19.23 2.63
CA PRO A 25 -2.04 20.58 3.12
C PRO A 25 -3.51 20.99 2.93
N GLY A 26 -4.09 21.61 3.95
CA GLY A 26 -5.42 22.20 3.91
C GLY A 26 -5.45 23.54 3.17
N LYS A 27 -6.60 24.21 3.18
CA LYS A 27 -6.78 25.48 2.45
C LYS A 27 -6.04 26.64 3.11
N ASN A 28 -5.89 26.58 4.43
CA ASN A 28 -5.23 27.61 5.23
C ASN A 28 -3.87 27.14 5.75
N GLU A 29 -3.01 28.09 6.07
CA GLU A 29 -1.71 27.81 6.68
C GLU A 29 -1.88 27.04 8.01
N GLY A 30 -1.20 25.90 8.13
CA GLY A 30 -1.30 25.01 9.30
C GLY A 30 -2.51 24.07 9.30
N GLU A 31 -3.41 24.16 8.33
CA GLU A 31 -4.53 23.21 8.19
C GLU A 31 -4.05 21.94 7.48
N LEU A 32 -4.58 20.78 7.89
CA LEU A 32 -4.35 19.50 7.23
C LEU A 32 -5.68 18.92 6.75
N ASN A 33 -5.68 18.39 5.54
CA ASN A 33 -6.76 17.56 5.03
C ASN A 33 -6.39 16.09 5.18
N LEU A 34 -7.25 15.32 5.85
CA LEU A 34 -7.10 13.89 6.06
C LEU A 34 -8.20 13.15 5.30
N GLN A 35 -7.80 12.22 4.45
CA GLN A 35 -8.72 11.32 3.76
C GLN A 35 -8.46 9.89 4.19
N HIS A 36 -9.53 9.20 4.58
CA HIS A 36 -9.50 7.77 4.91
C HIS A 36 -10.02 6.96 3.71
N ASP A 37 -9.31 5.88 3.39
CA ASP A 37 -9.71 4.88 2.40
C ASP A 37 -9.31 3.49 2.93
N THR A 38 -9.89 2.45 2.34
CA THR A 38 -9.57 1.04 2.66
C THR A 38 -8.96 0.30 1.47
N ASP A 39 -8.97 0.90 0.28
CA ASP A 39 -8.41 0.31 -0.95
C ASP A 39 -7.04 0.92 -1.26
N LEU A 40 -5.98 0.21 -0.84
CA LEU A 40 -4.60 0.63 -1.08
C LEU A 40 -4.27 0.78 -2.57
N LYS A 41 -4.79 -0.11 -3.42
CA LYS A 41 -4.52 -0.05 -4.87
C LYS A 41 -5.09 1.24 -5.45
N LYS A 42 -6.31 1.60 -5.07
CA LYS A 42 -6.92 2.87 -5.49
C LYS A 42 -6.15 4.09 -4.98
N VAL A 43 -5.71 4.09 -3.72
CA VAL A 43 -4.94 5.19 -3.14
C VAL A 43 -3.62 5.39 -3.88
N LEU A 44 -2.86 4.31 -4.11
CA LEU A 44 -1.58 4.37 -4.82
C LEU A 44 -1.74 4.86 -6.26
N LYS A 45 -2.77 4.39 -6.99
CA LYS A 45 -3.06 4.88 -8.35
C LYS A 45 -3.33 6.38 -8.37
N THR A 46 -4.11 6.87 -7.41
CA THR A 46 -4.44 8.30 -7.29
C THR A 46 -3.20 9.13 -6.99
N ALA A 47 -2.37 8.68 -6.04
CA ALA A 47 -1.17 9.40 -5.63
C ALA A 47 -0.10 9.48 -6.72
N LEU A 48 0.03 8.43 -7.54
CA LEU A 48 1.03 8.31 -8.60
C LEU A 48 0.50 8.70 -9.99
N ASN A 49 -0.79 9.03 -10.10
CA ASN A 49 -1.48 9.33 -11.36
C ASN A 49 -1.32 8.19 -12.40
N LEU A 50 -1.69 6.97 -11.99
CA LEU A 50 -1.60 5.75 -12.80
C LEU A 50 -2.99 5.19 -13.14
N ASP A 51 -3.14 4.67 -14.35
CA ASP A 51 -4.38 4.00 -14.78
C ASP A 51 -4.57 2.64 -14.11
N ASP A 52 -3.46 1.89 -13.96
CA ASP A 52 -3.40 0.60 -13.27
C ASP A 52 -2.06 0.41 -12.54
N LEU A 53 -2.04 -0.49 -11.56
CA LEU A 53 -0.82 -0.93 -10.86
C LEU A 53 -0.98 -2.35 -10.32
N ASP A 54 0.11 -3.08 -10.18
CA ASP A 54 0.11 -4.44 -9.61
C ASP A 54 0.62 -4.44 -8.17
N LEU A 55 -0.13 -5.07 -7.27
CA LEU A 55 0.32 -5.38 -5.92
C LEU A 55 0.73 -6.85 -5.86
N ILE A 56 2.01 -7.11 -5.60
CA ILE A 56 2.59 -8.46 -5.56
C ILE A 56 2.79 -8.85 -4.09
N PRO A 57 2.08 -9.87 -3.57
CA PRO A 57 2.30 -10.30 -2.20
C PRO A 57 3.68 -10.94 -2.03
N THR A 58 4.43 -10.54 -1.00
CA THR A 58 5.69 -11.22 -0.63
C THR A 58 5.45 -12.65 -0.16
N GLY A 59 6.47 -13.50 -0.22
CA GLY A 59 6.40 -14.91 0.20
C GLY A 59 5.38 -15.76 -0.59
N ASN A 60 5.00 -15.33 -1.80
CA ASN A 60 3.94 -15.93 -2.61
C ASN A 60 2.57 -15.98 -1.87
N GLY A 61 2.34 -15.04 -0.94
CA GLY A 61 1.12 -15.01 -0.11
C GLY A 61 1.09 -16.02 1.04
N ASP A 62 2.18 -16.78 1.27
CA ASP A 62 2.29 -17.66 2.44
C ASP A 62 2.69 -16.83 3.68
N PRO A 63 1.83 -16.77 4.73
CA PRO A 63 2.06 -15.94 5.90
C PRO A 63 3.27 -16.36 6.75
N ILE A 64 3.75 -17.61 6.63
CA ILE A 64 4.95 -18.09 7.34
C ILE A 64 6.22 -17.68 6.58
N ILE A 65 6.19 -17.75 5.25
CA ILE A 65 7.33 -17.38 4.40
C ILE A 65 7.48 -15.85 4.34
N ALA A 66 6.37 -15.11 4.22
CA ALA A 66 6.37 -13.66 4.17
C ALA A 66 6.99 -13.01 5.44
N GLY A 67 6.76 -13.60 6.62
CA GLY A 67 7.39 -13.13 7.85
C GLY A 67 8.91 -13.29 7.87
N ARG A 68 9.47 -14.34 7.24
CA ARG A 68 10.93 -14.50 7.08
C ARG A 68 11.49 -13.52 6.05
N GLU A 69 10.75 -13.20 4.99
CA GLU A 69 11.19 -12.25 3.96
C GLU A 69 11.11 -10.80 4.44
N GLN A 70 10.08 -10.42 5.21
CA GLN A 70 9.99 -9.09 5.81
C GLN A 70 11.15 -8.82 6.80
N TRP A 71 11.60 -9.84 7.54
CA TRP A 71 12.78 -9.74 8.42
C TRP A 71 14.10 -9.56 7.66
N ASN A 72 14.16 -10.00 6.41
CA ASN A 72 15.35 -9.90 5.54
C ASN A 72 15.23 -8.78 4.50
N ASP A 73 14.35 -7.79 4.72
CA ASP A 73 14.16 -6.63 3.83
C ASP A 73 13.68 -6.99 2.42
N GLY A 74 12.96 -8.10 2.24
CA GLY A 74 12.46 -8.56 0.94
C GLY A 74 11.40 -7.68 0.28
N SER A 75 10.94 -6.62 0.96
CA SER A 75 10.03 -5.59 0.44
C SER A 75 10.72 -4.29 0.04
N ASN A 76 12.06 -4.24 0.07
CA ASN A 76 12.86 -3.09 -0.33
C ASN A 76 13.49 -3.34 -1.70
N THR A 77 12.67 -3.17 -2.75
CA THR A 77 13.08 -3.19 -4.15
C THR A 77 12.36 -2.09 -4.90
#